data_AF-V4QFM9-F1
#
_entry.id   AF-V4QFM9-F1
#
_cell.length_a   1.000
_cell.length_b   1.000
_cell.length_c   1.000
_cell.angle_alpha   90.00
_cell.angle_beta   90.00
_cell.angle_gamma   90.00
#
_symmetry.space_group_name_H-M   'P 1'
#
loop_
_entity.id
_entity.type
_entity.pdbx_description
1 polymer ?
#
loop_
_entity_poly.entity_id
_entity_poly.type
_entity_poly.pdbx_seq_one_letter_code
_entity_poly.pdbx_strand_id
1 'polypeptide(L)'
;MVKEMEPKLINLMQQSEALVSLMRDFFQQLDKRRAEEFRIIAGYIAKAKEEIRELRPQDLSQERIPTAGAELEAITRDTENATHTIMNAAEAIMGMDVSDPKAYKAAVDDQVMQIFEACSFQDITGQRVSKVINVLKQIEERVGKLATTLGVEDKEVPLTDKEIRARDLLLNGPAIGGPETRQDAIDAMFDEAPAPEMKVQAPKVEAPKPEVKPAPKPEPTPVAKVEAPKPAPEPVKAPTPEPAKSQDDIDALFDTPNSQEDIDSMFDMSPEDLNKTNSQDDIDALFD
;
A
#
# COMPACT_ATOMS: atom_id res chain seq x y z
N MET A 1 -39.49 89.31 2.15
CA MET A 1 -38.45 88.24 2.12
C MET A 1 -38.28 87.51 3.46
N VAL A 2 -38.22 88.19 4.62
CA VAL A 2 -37.98 87.51 5.91
C VAL A 2 -39.16 86.62 6.38
N LYS A 3 -40.42 87.01 6.11
CA LYS A 3 -41.64 86.27 6.52
C LYS A 3 -41.91 84.97 5.74
N GLU A 4 -41.24 84.76 4.60
CA GLU A 4 -41.36 83.54 3.78
C GLU A 4 -40.27 82.49 4.09
N MET A 5 -39.24 82.86 4.86
CA MET A 5 -38.13 81.95 5.22
C MET A 5 -38.46 81.06 6.42
N GLU A 6 -39.31 81.49 7.36
CA GLU A 6 -39.77 80.67 8.50
C GLU A 6 -40.41 79.32 8.08
N PRO A 7 -41.40 79.28 7.17
CA PRO A 7 -42.01 78.01 6.76
C PRO A 7 -41.04 77.10 6.01
N LYS A 8 -40.06 77.66 5.26
CA LYS A 8 -39.02 76.89 4.58
C LYS A 8 -38.01 76.29 5.56
N LEU A 9 -37.64 77.03 6.60
CA LEU A 9 -36.71 76.58 7.64
C LEU A 9 -37.34 75.47 8.49
N ILE A 10 -38.62 75.61 8.84
CA ILE A 10 -39.40 74.57 9.54
C ILE A 10 -39.48 73.29 8.68
N ASN A 11 -39.74 73.43 7.38
CA ASN A 11 -39.81 72.28 6.47
C ASN A 11 -38.43 71.60 6.32
N LEU A 12 -37.34 72.37 6.27
CA LEU A 12 -35.97 71.82 6.25
C LEU A 12 -35.64 71.06 7.54
N MET A 13 -36.04 71.59 8.70
CA MET A 13 -35.85 70.91 9.99
C MET A 13 -36.65 69.60 10.04
N GLN A 14 -37.92 69.63 9.61
CA GLN A 14 -38.77 68.43 9.52
C GLN A 14 -38.20 67.37 8.55
N GLN A 15 -37.66 67.80 7.40
CA GLN A 15 -37.00 66.90 6.46
C GLN A 15 -35.71 66.30 7.04
N SER A 16 -34.92 67.10 7.77
CA SER A 16 -33.71 66.61 8.45
C SER A 16 -34.04 65.60 9.55
N GLU A 17 -35.12 65.83 10.31
CA GLU A 17 -35.59 64.93 11.36
C GLU A 17 -36.11 63.62 10.76
N ALA A 18 -36.87 63.69 9.67
CA ALA A 18 -37.32 62.53 8.91
C ALA A 18 -36.14 61.72 8.35
N LEU A 19 -35.10 62.37 7.81
CA LEU A 19 -33.91 61.71 7.31
C LEU A 19 -33.14 61.01 8.45
N VAL A 20 -32.99 61.66 9.60
CA VAL A 20 -32.33 61.07 10.78
C VAL A 20 -33.12 59.87 11.32
N SER A 21 -34.45 59.94 11.35
CA SER A 21 -35.30 58.80 11.72
C SER A 21 -35.13 57.64 10.74
N LEU A 22 -35.15 57.91 9.43
CA LEU A 22 -34.97 56.89 8.40
C LEU A 22 -33.58 56.24 8.48
N MET A 23 -32.53 57.04 8.72
CA MET A 23 -31.19 56.50 8.93
C MET A 23 -31.11 55.62 10.17
N ARG A 24 -31.74 56.03 11.29
CA ARG A 24 -31.79 55.22 12.51
C ARG A 24 -32.50 53.88 12.26
N ASP A 25 -33.61 53.88 11.54
CA ASP A 25 -34.34 52.65 11.19
C ASP A 25 -33.54 51.75 10.25
N PHE A 26 -32.85 52.34 9.27
CA PHE A 26 -31.97 51.61 8.35
C PHE A 26 -30.81 50.93 9.08
N PHE A 27 -30.13 51.64 9.99
CA PHE A 27 -29.05 51.05 10.78
C PHE A 27 -29.55 49.93 11.70
N GLN A 28 -30.71 50.09 12.33
CA GLN A 28 -31.31 49.01 13.13
C GLN A 28 -31.65 47.77 12.30
N GLN A 29 -32.13 47.95 11.06
CA GLN A 29 -32.39 46.84 10.15
C GLN A 29 -31.09 46.18 9.69
N LEU A 30 -30.06 46.96 9.33
CA LEU A 30 -28.75 46.44 8.96
C LEU A 30 -28.10 45.67 10.11
N ASP A 31 -28.19 46.16 11.34
CA ASP A 31 -27.61 45.50 12.51
C ASP A 31 -28.34 44.19 12.83
N LYS A 32 -29.67 44.17 12.75
CA LYS A 32 -30.45 42.92 12.87
C LYS A 32 -30.06 41.92 11.79
N ARG A 33 -29.95 42.35 10.53
CA ARG A 33 -29.55 41.49 9.42
C ARG A 33 -28.14 40.95 9.62
N ARG A 34 -27.16 41.81 9.96
CA ARG A 34 -25.79 41.38 10.24
C ARG A 34 -25.71 40.41 11.41
N ALA A 35 -26.44 40.68 12.49
CA ALA A 35 -26.47 39.81 13.65
C ALA A 35 -27.00 38.41 13.28
N GLU A 36 -28.03 38.33 12.44
CA GLU A 36 -28.57 37.06 11.95
C GLU A 36 -27.57 36.33 11.05
N GLU A 37 -26.97 37.01 10.07
CA GLU A 37 -25.94 36.46 9.18
C GLU A 37 -24.73 35.92 9.98
N PHE A 38 -24.24 36.68 10.97
CA PHE A 38 -23.16 36.22 11.84
C PHE A 38 -23.57 35.03 12.70
N ARG A 39 -24.82 34.97 13.15
CA ARG A 39 -25.33 33.82 13.91
C ARG A 39 -25.37 32.56 13.05
N ILE A 40 -25.77 32.69 11.79
CA ILE A 40 -25.74 31.61 10.80
C ILE A 40 -24.32 31.13 10.56
N ILE A 41 -23.38 32.05 10.27
CA ILE A 41 -21.96 31.71 10.05
C ILE A 41 -21.36 31.03 11.28
N ALA A 42 -21.62 31.55 12.49
CA ALA A 42 -21.16 30.94 13.72
C ALA A 42 -21.73 29.52 13.90
N GLY A 43 -22.98 29.29 13.52
CA GLY A 43 -23.60 27.96 13.47
C GLY A 43 -22.89 27.01 12.52
N TYR A 44 -22.58 27.45 11.29
CA TYR A 44 -21.80 26.67 10.33
C TYR A 44 -20.40 26.32 10.84
N ILE A 45 -19.68 27.29 11.43
CA ILE A 45 -18.35 27.06 12.02
C ILE A 45 -18.45 26.07 13.18
N ALA A 46 -19.45 26.19 14.05
CA ALA A 46 -19.64 25.27 15.17
C ALA A 46 -19.89 23.84 14.68
N LYS A 47 -20.75 23.67 13.66
CA LYS A 47 -21.02 22.37 13.03
C LYS A 47 -19.75 21.80 12.39
N ALA A 48 -19.04 22.59 11.58
CA ALA A 48 -17.78 22.19 10.96
C ALA A 48 -16.74 21.75 12.00
N LYS A 49 -16.61 22.47 13.12
CA LYS A 49 -15.69 22.10 14.21
C LYS A 49 -16.09 20.78 14.87
N GLU A 50 -17.37 20.48 14.98
CA GLU A 50 -17.83 19.20 15.55
C GLU A 50 -17.52 18.04 14.61
N GLU A 51 -17.79 18.17 13.31
CA GLU A 51 -17.43 17.15 12.31
C GLU A 51 -15.91 16.88 12.27
N ILE A 52 -15.09 17.93 12.38
CA ILE A 52 -13.63 17.79 12.48
C ILE A 52 -13.22 17.04 13.76
N ARG A 53 -13.94 17.24 14.88
CA ARG A 53 -13.70 16.47 16.12
C ARG A 53 -14.10 15.01 15.95
N GLU A 54 -15.22 14.73 15.28
CA GLU A 54 -15.69 13.37 14.99
C GLU A 54 -14.73 12.59 14.08
N LEU A 55 -14.04 13.28 13.16
CA LEU A 55 -12.97 12.69 12.35
C LEU A 55 -11.87 12.05 13.22
N ARG A 56 -11.63 12.60 14.43
CA ARG A 56 -10.52 12.26 15.33
C ARG A 56 -9.17 12.25 14.61
N PRO A 57 -8.72 13.38 14.05
CA PRO A 57 -7.49 13.44 13.25
C PRO A 57 -6.23 12.98 14.00
N GLN A 58 -6.17 13.22 15.31
CA GLN A 58 -5.04 12.76 16.14
C GLN A 58 -5.02 11.23 16.27
N ASP A 59 -6.18 10.58 16.40
CA ASP A 59 -6.32 9.11 16.44
C ASP A 59 -5.87 8.47 15.12
N LEU A 60 -6.27 9.08 14.00
CA LEU A 60 -5.87 8.64 12.67
C LEU A 60 -4.35 8.78 12.47
N SER A 61 -3.80 9.95 12.78
CA SER A 61 -2.39 10.28 12.55
C SER A 61 -1.43 9.57 13.50
N GLN A 62 -1.80 9.37 14.77
CA GLN A 62 -0.89 8.82 15.79
C GLN A 62 -1.03 7.31 15.97
N GLU A 63 -2.18 6.73 15.65
CA GLU A 63 -2.44 5.31 15.93
C GLU A 63 -2.84 4.54 14.67
N ARG A 64 -3.95 4.89 14.00
CA ARG A 64 -4.50 4.04 12.93
C ARG A 64 -3.62 3.95 11.69
N ILE A 65 -3.15 5.08 11.17
CA ILE A 65 -2.30 5.11 9.97
C ILE A 65 -0.94 4.46 10.26
N PRO A 66 -0.23 4.80 11.36
CA PRO A 66 1.01 4.10 11.72
C PRO A 66 0.81 2.59 11.92
N THR A 67 -0.28 2.17 12.56
CA THR A 67 -0.59 0.74 12.72
C THR A 67 -0.80 0.08 11.37
N ALA A 68 -1.55 0.69 10.46
CA ALA A 68 -1.74 0.15 9.11
C ALA A 68 -0.41 0.05 8.33
N GLY A 69 0.48 1.04 8.48
CA GLY A 69 1.84 0.98 7.93
C GLY A 69 2.65 -0.20 8.49
N ALA A 70 2.62 -0.39 9.81
CA ALA A 70 3.29 -1.52 10.45
C ALA A 70 2.73 -2.89 10.00
N GLU A 71 1.42 -2.98 9.73
CA GLU A 71 0.83 -4.20 9.15
C GLU A 71 1.33 -4.44 7.72
N LEU A 72 1.49 -3.41 6.90
CA LEU A 72 2.04 -3.51 5.55
C LEU A 72 3.51 -3.96 5.56
N GLU A 73 4.34 -3.38 6.42
CA GLU A 73 5.74 -3.80 6.60
C GLU A 73 5.82 -5.26 7.07
N ALA A 74 4.95 -5.65 8.00
CA ALA A 74 4.92 -7.02 8.48
C ALA A 74 4.49 -8.01 7.39
N ILE A 75 3.57 -7.63 6.48
CA ILE A 75 3.24 -8.43 5.31
C ILE A 75 4.50 -8.67 4.48
N THR A 76 5.22 -7.62 4.10
CA THR A 76 6.44 -7.74 3.30
C THR A 76 7.45 -8.67 3.97
N ARG A 77 7.76 -8.43 5.25
CA ARG A 77 8.72 -9.26 5.99
C ARG A 77 8.28 -10.72 6.11
N ASP A 78 7.02 -10.96 6.47
CA ASP A 78 6.51 -12.32 6.65
C ASP A 78 6.46 -13.07 5.30
N THR A 79 6.18 -12.36 4.19
CA THR A 79 6.25 -12.93 2.83
C THR A 79 7.68 -13.26 2.41
N GLU A 80 8.64 -12.36 2.65
CA GLU A 80 10.06 -12.59 2.34
C GLU A 80 10.62 -13.80 3.11
N ASN A 81 10.33 -13.88 4.40
CA ASN A 81 10.75 -15.00 5.24
C ASN A 81 10.17 -16.34 4.77
N ALA A 82 8.89 -16.34 4.38
CA ALA A 82 8.24 -17.54 3.88
C ALA A 82 8.82 -17.96 2.52
N THR A 83 9.04 -17.00 1.60
CA THR A 83 9.68 -17.28 0.31
C THR A 83 11.09 -17.83 0.49
N HIS A 84 11.89 -17.26 1.41
CA HIS A 84 13.22 -17.77 1.73
C HIS A 84 13.16 -19.21 2.27
N THR A 85 12.21 -19.51 3.14
CA THR A 85 12.00 -20.87 3.67
C THR A 85 11.62 -21.86 2.56
N ILE A 86 10.71 -21.46 1.66
CA ILE A 86 10.28 -22.28 0.52
C ILE A 86 11.46 -22.56 -0.43
N MET A 87 12.27 -21.53 -0.75
CA MET A 87 13.44 -21.69 -1.62
C MET A 87 14.48 -22.62 -0.99
N ASN A 88 14.80 -22.44 0.29
CA ASN A 88 15.77 -23.30 0.98
C ASN A 88 15.32 -24.76 1.04
N ALA A 89 14.02 -25.01 1.26
CA ALA A 89 13.48 -26.37 1.27
C ALA A 89 13.55 -27.01 -0.13
N ALA A 90 13.26 -26.24 -1.18
CA ALA A 90 13.40 -26.69 -2.57
C ALA A 90 14.86 -26.98 -2.95
N GLU A 91 15.80 -26.12 -2.55
CA GLU A 91 17.24 -26.33 -2.73
C GLU A 91 17.73 -27.59 -2.00
N ALA A 92 17.27 -27.79 -0.76
CA ALA A 92 17.59 -28.98 0.01
C ALA A 92 17.14 -30.26 -0.70
N ILE A 93 15.94 -30.28 -1.28
CA ILE A 93 15.44 -31.42 -2.07
C ILE A 93 16.35 -31.72 -3.26
N MET A 94 16.80 -30.70 -3.99
CA MET A 94 17.69 -30.89 -5.15
C MET A 94 19.07 -31.43 -4.77
N GLY A 95 19.56 -31.11 -3.57
CA GLY A 95 20.87 -31.53 -3.08
C GLY A 95 20.91 -32.89 -2.37
N MET A 96 19.77 -33.59 -2.24
CA MET A 96 19.71 -34.85 -1.49
C MET A 96 20.35 -36.03 -2.21
N ASP A 97 20.94 -36.93 -1.42
CA ASP A 97 21.43 -38.22 -1.91
C ASP A 97 20.27 -39.16 -2.27
N VAL A 98 20.29 -39.68 -3.48
CA VAL A 98 19.29 -40.61 -4.04
C VAL A 98 19.67 -42.08 -3.87
N SER A 99 20.81 -42.37 -3.23
CA SER A 99 21.35 -43.72 -3.10
C SER A 99 20.50 -44.67 -2.25
N ASP A 100 19.80 -44.15 -1.23
CA ASP A 100 18.78 -44.89 -0.45
C ASP A 100 17.38 -44.32 -0.74
N PRO A 101 16.56 -45.02 -1.55
CA PRO A 101 15.22 -44.56 -1.90
C PRO A 101 14.29 -44.34 -0.70
N LYS A 102 14.49 -45.07 0.40
CA LYS A 102 13.61 -44.99 1.58
C LYS A 102 13.95 -43.78 2.43
N ALA A 103 15.25 -43.52 2.61
CA ALA A 103 15.75 -42.32 3.28
C ALA A 103 15.48 -41.06 2.45
N TYR A 104 15.70 -41.12 1.13
CA TYR A 104 15.40 -40.02 0.21
C TYR A 104 13.94 -39.62 0.28
N LYS A 105 13.01 -40.58 0.20
CA LYS A 105 11.58 -40.29 0.29
C LYS A 105 11.22 -39.58 1.61
N ALA A 106 11.72 -40.07 2.74
CA ALA A 106 11.44 -39.46 4.04
C ALA A 106 11.95 -38.01 4.12
N ALA A 107 13.17 -37.76 3.65
CA ALA A 107 13.76 -36.43 3.63
C ALA A 107 13.01 -35.47 2.69
N VAL A 108 12.54 -35.95 1.53
CA VAL A 108 11.69 -35.16 0.61
C VAL A 108 10.35 -34.85 1.25
N ASP A 109 9.69 -35.82 1.88
CA ASP A 109 8.40 -35.63 2.55
C ASP A 109 8.53 -34.56 3.66
N ASP A 110 9.63 -34.55 4.42
CA ASP A 110 9.92 -33.55 5.45
C ASP A 110 10.09 -32.14 4.86
N GLN A 111 10.84 -31.99 3.77
CA GLN A 111 11.03 -30.68 3.10
C GLN A 111 9.74 -30.16 2.46
N VAL A 112 8.95 -31.04 1.86
CA VAL A 112 7.63 -30.68 1.31
C VAL A 112 6.69 -30.24 2.43
N MET A 113 6.77 -30.85 3.62
CA MET A 113 6.02 -30.40 4.79
C MET A 113 6.42 -28.98 5.22
N GLN A 114 7.73 -28.67 5.25
CA GLN A 114 8.20 -27.30 5.53
C GLN A 114 7.68 -26.28 4.51
N ILE A 115 7.58 -26.65 3.22
CA ILE A 115 6.99 -25.78 2.19
C ILE A 115 5.51 -25.50 2.50
N PHE A 116 4.73 -26.52 2.89
CA PHE A 116 3.33 -26.32 3.24
C PHE A 116 3.15 -25.48 4.50
N GLU A 117 3.99 -25.68 5.51
CA GLU A 117 4.00 -24.85 6.72
C GLU A 117 4.36 -23.40 6.39
N ALA A 118 5.38 -23.17 5.57
CA ALA A 118 5.76 -21.83 5.14
C ALA A 118 4.61 -21.14 4.41
N CYS A 119 3.91 -21.82 3.48
CA CYS A 119 2.75 -21.30 2.74
C CYS A 119 1.62 -20.76 3.63
N SER A 120 1.56 -21.13 4.92
CA SER A 120 0.60 -20.57 5.88
C SER A 120 0.73 -19.05 6.06
N PHE A 121 1.83 -18.43 5.62
CA PHE A 121 1.99 -16.97 5.56
C PHE A 121 0.82 -16.27 4.84
N GLN A 122 0.20 -16.95 3.87
CA GLN A 122 -0.93 -16.41 3.10
C GLN A 122 -2.11 -16.03 3.99
N ASP A 123 -2.42 -16.84 5.00
CA ASP A 123 -3.53 -16.56 5.93
C ASP A 123 -3.24 -15.32 6.77
N ILE A 124 -2.04 -15.25 7.35
CA ILE A 124 -1.60 -14.09 8.14
C ILE A 124 -1.61 -12.84 7.26
N THR A 125 -1.08 -12.91 6.04
CA THR A 125 -1.11 -11.80 5.08
C THR A 125 -2.54 -11.37 4.77
N GLY A 126 -3.46 -12.29 4.52
CA GLY A 126 -4.88 -11.98 4.27
C GLY A 126 -5.54 -11.26 5.45
N GLN A 127 -5.25 -11.68 6.68
CA GLN A 127 -5.74 -11.02 7.89
C GLN A 127 -5.18 -9.59 8.03
N ARG A 128 -3.86 -9.42 7.83
CA ARG A 128 -3.20 -8.11 7.90
C ARG A 128 -3.71 -7.15 6.83
N VAL A 129 -3.84 -7.61 5.58
CA VAL A 129 -4.43 -6.82 4.47
C VAL A 129 -5.85 -6.40 4.82
N SER A 130 -6.66 -7.30 5.35
CA SER A 130 -8.03 -6.99 5.78
C SER A 130 -8.05 -5.89 6.86
N LYS A 131 -7.11 -5.91 7.80
CA LYS A 131 -6.97 -4.87 8.83
C LYS A 131 -6.62 -3.51 8.22
N VAL A 132 -5.68 -3.46 7.28
CA VAL A 132 -5.31 -2.24 6.55
C VAL A 132 -6.50 -1.68 5.77
N ILE A 133 -7.20 -2.54 5.01
CA ILE A 133 -8.39 -2.15 4.24
C ILE A 133 -9.47 -1.57 5.17
N ASN A 134 -9.68 -2.16 6.35
CA ASN A 134 -10.66 -1.65 7.31
C ASN A 134 -10.28 -0.25 7.84
N VAL A 135 -8.99 0.02 8.06
CA VAL A 135 -8.52 1.35 8.43
C VAL A 135 -8.79 2.35 7.30
N LEU A 136 -8.47 2.00 6.05
CA LEU A 136 -8.71 2.86 4.90
C LEU A 136 -10.20 3.18 4.70
N LYS A 137 -11.08 2.18 4.83
CA LYS A 137 -12.55 2.38 4.77
C LYS A 137 -13.06 3.32 5.86
N GLN A 138 -12.53 3.21 7.08
CA GLN A 138 -12.91 4.11 8.18
C GLN A 138 -12.47 5.55 7.91
N ILE A 139 -11.30 5.74 7.31
CA ILE A 139 -10.80 7.06 6.91
C ILE A 139 -11.69 7.62 5.81
N GLU A 140 -11.98 6.84 4.77
CA GLU A 140 -12.84 7.22 3.65
C GLU A 140 -14.23 7.65 4.12
N GLU A 141 -14.87 6.86 5.00
CA GLU A 141 -16.21 7.19 5.53
C GLU A 141 -16.21 8.53 6.29
N ARG A 142 -15.18 8.76 7.12
CA ARG A 142 -15.06 9.97 7.93
C ARG A 142 -14.76 11.20 7.09
N VAL A 143 -13.84 11.08 6.12
CA VAL A 143 -13.49 12.16 5.20
C VAL A 143 -14.68 12.49 4.29
N GLY A 144 -15.40 11.48 3.79
CA GLY A 144 -16.61 11.67 2.98
C GLY A 144 -17.72 12.42 3.73
N LYS A 145 -17.96 12.09 5.01
CA LYS A 145 -18.90 12.84 5.87
C LYS A 145 -18.49 14.29 6.05
N LEU A 146 -17.19 14.54 6.28
CA LEU A 146 -16.66 15.89 6.43
C LEU A 146 -16.81 16.70 5.13
N ALA A 147 -16.44 16.13 3.99
CA ALA A 147 -16.57 16.78 2.68
C ALA A 147 -18.03 17.14 2.37
N THR A 148 -18.94 16.20 2.60
CA THR A 148 -20.39 16.42 2.41
C THR A 148 -20.92 17.54 3.31
N THR A 149 -20.49 17.58 4.57
CA THR A 149 -20.99 18.58 5.53
C THR A 149 -20.43 19.98 5.28
N LEU A 150 -19.20 20.06 4.79
CA LEU A 150 -18.57 21.33 4.41
C LEU A 150 -19.00 21.80 3.01
N GLY A 151 -19.69 20.97 2.23
CA GLY A 151 -20.02 21.28 0.84
C GLY A 151 -18.77 21.45 -0.02
N VAL A 152 -17.69 20.74 0.32
CA VAL A 152 -16.46 20.74 -0.46
C VAL A 152 -16.69 19.85 -1.66
N GLU A 153 -16.83 20.46 -2.82
CA GLU A 153 -16.75 19.76 -4.09
C GLU A 153 -15.28 19.55 -4.44
N ASP A 154 -14.94 18.35 -4.93
CA ASP A 154 -13.63 18.09 -5.47
C ASP A 154 -13.39 19.04 -6.65
N LYS A 155 -12.34 19.86 -6.55
CA LYS A 155 -11.79 20.53 -7.72
C LYS A 155 -10.86 19.55 -8.41
N GLU A 156 -10.94 19.49 -9.74
CA GLU A 156 -9.86 18.90 -10.53
C GLU A 156 -8.59 19.71 -10.27
N VAL A 157 -7.71 19.14 -9.47
CA VAL A 157 -6.35 19.66 -9.27
C VAL A 157 -5.50 19.03 -10.37
N PRO A 158 -4.87 19.83 -11.26
CA PRO A 158 -3.96 19.27 -12.24
C PRO A 158 -2.82 18.55 -11.51
N LEU A 159 -2.56 17.30 -11.93
CA LEU A 159 -1.46 16.51 -11.41
C LEU A 159 -0.16 17.29 -11.59
N THR A 160 0.68 17.30 -10.57
CA THR A 160 2.04 17.83 -10.66
C THR A 160 2.87 16.97 -11.62
N ASP A 161 3.91 17.54 -12.22
CA ASP A 161 4.83 16.81 -13.11
C ASP A 161 5.43 15.56 -12.43
N LYS A 162 5.60 15.61 -11.11
CA LYS A 162 6.07 14.49 -10.29
C LYS A 162 5.03 13.38 -10.19
N GLU A 163 3.76 13.70 -10.02
CA GLU A 163 2.66 12.73 -9.97
C GLU A 163 2.41 12.09 -11.33
N ILE A 164 2.50 12.87 -12.41
CA ILE A 164 2.42 12.35 -13.79
C ILE A 164 3.54 11.35 -14.03
N ARG A 165 4.79 11.71 -13.72
CA ARG A 165 5.94 10.81 -13.84
C ARG A 165 5.78 9.54 -12.99
N ALA A 166 5.34 9.66 -11.73
CA ALA A 166 5.13 8.49 -10.87
C ALA A 166 4.03 7.55 -11.40
N ARG A 167 2.93 8.10 -11.91
CA ARG A 167 1.86 7.33 -12.55
C ARG A 167 2.38 6.60 -13.79
N ASP A 168 3.18 7.26 -14.61
CA ASP A 168 3.71 6.67 -15.84
C ASP A 168 4.74 5.56 -15.54
N LEU A 169 5.47 5.63 -14.42
CA LEU A 169 6.32 4.53 -13.94
C LEU A 169 5.53 3.31 -13.43
N LEU A 170 4.36 3.53 -12.81
CA LEU A 170 3.48 2.47 -12.27
C LEU A 170 2.81 1.61 -13.35
N LEU A 171 2.85 2.02 -14.62
CA LEU A 171 2.30 1.27 -15.75
C LEU A 171 3.10 -0.01 -16.11
N ASN A 172 4.23 -0.26 -15.44
CA ASN A 172 5.10 -1.42 -15.69
C ASN A 172 4.86 -2.61 -14.76
N GLY A 173 3.77 -2.61 -13.97
CA GLY A 173 3.36 -3.74 -13.14
C GLY A 173 2.18 -4.53 -13.72
N PRO A 174 1.88 -5.75 -13.22
CA PRO A 174 0.68 -6.49 -13.60
C PRO A 174 -0.57 -5.61 -13.43
N ALA A 175 -1.22 -5.29 -14.54
CA ALA A 175 -2.36 -4.37 -14.54
C ALA A 175 -3.58 -5.05 -13.87
N ILE A 176 -4.14 -4.41 -12.84
CA ILE A 176 -5.40 -4.86 -12.24
C ILE A 176 -6.52 -4.69 -13.27
N GLY A 177 -6.99 -5.80 -13.85
CA GLY A 177 -8.03 -5.79 -14.89
C GLY A 177 -7.62 -5.15 -16.21
N GLY A 178 -6.32 -4.94 -16.45
CA GLY A 178 -5.81 -4.56 -17.77
C GLY A 178 -5.87 -5.75 -18.74
N PRO A 179 -5.60 -5.54 -20.04
CA PRO A 179 -5.45 -6.66 -20.95
C PRO A 179 -4.30 -7.52 -20.43
N GLU A 180 -4.62 -8.68 -19.86
CA GLU A 180 -3.63 -9.69 -19.54
C GLU A 180 -2.84 -9.96 -20.84
N THR A 181 -1.52 -9.80 -20.80
CA THR A 181 -0.67 -10.24 -21.91
C THR A 181 -0.99 -11.71 -22.11
N ARG A 182 -1.67 -12.04 -23.20
CA ARG A 182 -2.13 -13.41 -23.45
C ARG A 182 -0.89 -14.29 -23.50
N GLN A 183 -0.97 -15.49 -22.95
CA GLN A 183 0.14 -16.45 -22.97
C GLN A 183 0.70 -16.64 -24.39
N ASP A 184 -0.20 -16.64 -25.39
CA ASP A 184 0.08 -16.67 -26.82
C ASP A 184 1.05 -15.56 -27.30
N ALA A 185 0.97 -14.36 -26.70
CA ALA A 185 1.86 -13.23 -27.01
C ALA A 185 3.20 -13.32 -26.26
N ILE A 186 3.24 -14.01 -25.12
CA ILE A 186 4.47 -14.31 -24.38
C ILE A 186 5.27 -15.37 -25.15
N ASP A 187 4.59 -16.44 -25.57
CA ASP A 187 5.21 -17.54 -26.33
C ASP A 187 5.82 -17.01 -27.65
N ALA A 188 5.14 -16.10 -28.34
CA ALA A 188 5.66 -15.45 -29.55
C ALA A 188 6.96 -14.63 -29.32
N MET A 189 7.18 -14.09 -28.12
CA MET A 189 8.43 -13.38 -27.79
C MET A 189 9.60 -14.33 -27.54
N PHE A 190 9.34 -15.56 -27.09
CA PHE A 190 10.36 -16.58 -26.86
C PHE A 190 10.61 -17.48 -28.08
N ASP A 191 9.68 -17.53 -29.03
CA ASP A 191 9.82 -18.27 -30.29
C ASP A 191 10.71 -17.54 -31.35
N GLU A 192 11.00 -16.25 -31.17
CA GLU A 192 11.87 -15.48 -32.11
C GLU A 192 13.38 -15.72 -31.92
N ALA A 193 13.80 -16.57 -30.98
CA ALA A 193 15.19 -17.02 -30.87
C ALA A 193 15.30 -18.52 -31.24
N PRO A 194 15.96 -18.90 -32.36
CA PRO A 194 16.12 -20.30 -32.69
C PRO A 194 17.15 -20.93 -31.75
N ALA A 195 16.69 -21.59 -30.69
CA ALA A 195 17.51 -22.51 -29.92
C ALA A 195 17.75 -23.79 -30.75
N PRO A 196 18.98 -24.32 -30.84
CA PRO A 196 19.26 -25.53 -31.61
C PRO A 196 18.57 -26.74 -30.98
N GLU A 197 17.81 -27.49 -31.78
CA GLU A 197 17.04 -28.67 -31.37
C GLU A 197 17.91 -29.73 -30.67
N MET A 198 17.76 -29.90 -29.35
CA MET A 198 18.11 -31.14 -28.67
C MET A 198 16.90 -32.08 -28.64
N LYS A 199 16.95 -33.14 -29.45
CA LYS A 199 15.93 -34.19 -29.49
C LYS A 199 15.98 -35.03 -28.22
N VAL A 200 15.07 -34.81 -27.29
CA VAL A 200 14.79 -35.73 -26.18
C VAL A 200 13.54 -36.55 -26.52
N GLN A 201 13.69 -37.85 -26.72
CA GLN A 201 12.55 -38.76 -26.87
C GLN A 201 12.00 -39.16 -25.49
N ALA A 202 10.76 -38.74 -25.18
CA ALA A 202 10.02 -39.22 -24.02
C ALA A 202 9.16 -40.46 -24.41
N PRO A 203 9.02 -41.48 -23.53
CA PRO A 203 8.20 -42.65 -23.80
C PRO A 203 6.71 -42.32 -23.72
N LYS A 204 5.94 -42.92 -24.63
CA LYS A 204 4.51 -42.69 -24.83
C LYS A 204 3.69 -43.33 -23.70
N VAL A 205 3.08 -42.54 -22.83
CA VAL A 205 2.07 -43.00 -21.86
C VAL A 205 0.68 -42.85 -22.49
N GLU A 206 -0.04 -43.96 -22.56
CA GLU A 206 -1.37 -44.06 -23.17
C GLU A 206 -2.45 -43.51 -22.21
N ALA A 207 -3.28 -42.58 -22.68
CA ALA A 207 -4.33 -41.94 -21.88
C ALA A 207 -5.53 -42.89 -21.65
N PRO A 208 -6.13 -42.94 -20.45
CA PRO A 208 -7.36 -43.69 -20.23
C PRO A 208 -8.57 -42.95 -20.83
N LYS A 209 -9.53 -43.71 -21.35
CA LYS A 209 -10.79 -43.27 -21.98
C LYS A 209 -11.70 -42.51 -20.99
N PRO A 210 -12.58 -41.60 -21.46
CA PRO A 210 -13.36 -40.71 -20.60
C PRO A 210 -14.59 -41.41 -20.01
N GLU A 211 -14.72 -41.38 -18.68
CA GLU A 211 -15.94 -41.74 -17.95
C GLU A 211 -16.83 -40.51 -17.64
N VAL A 212 -18.09 -40.82 -17.35
CA VAL A 212 -19.33 -40.05 -17.50
C VAL A 212 -19.47 -38.84 -16.55
N LYS A 213 -20.05 -37.73 -17.04
CA LYS A 213 -20.47 -36.55 -16.26
C LYS A 213 -21.52 -36.88 -15.19
N PRO A 214 -21.40 -36.40 -13.94
CA PRO A 214 -22.54 -36.29 -13.02
C PRO A 214 -23.18 -34.87 -13.05
N ALA A 215 -24.50 -34.83 -12.91
CA ALA A 215 -25.34 -33.62 -12.80
C ALA A 215 -25.36 -33.03 -11.35
N PRO A 216 -25.92 -31.82 -11.10
CA PRO A 216 -25.52 -30.95 -9.97
C PRO A 216 -26.40 -30.99 -8.69
N LYS A 217 -25.73 -30.71 -7.54
CA LYS A 217 -26.08 -30.10 -6.21
C LYS A 217 -27.24 -30.67 -5.34
N PRO A 218 -27.13 -30.64 -3.98
CA PRO A 218 -27.36 -29.40 -3.21
C PRO A 218 -26.42 -29.13 -2.00
N GLU A 219 -26.57 -27.92 -1.44
CA GLU A 219 -25.80 -27.23 -0.38
C GLU A 219 -25.91 -27.79 1.08
N PRO A 220 -25.06 -27.33 2.03
CA PRO A 220 -24.75 -28.02 3.28
C PRO A 220 -25.46 -27.47 4.53
N THR A 221 -25.59 -28.29 5.59
CA THR A 221 -25.69 -27.91 7.04
C THR A 221 -25.57 -29.21 7.90
N PRO A 222 -25.40 -29.19 9.25
CA PRO A 222 -24.18 -28.81 10.00
C PRO A 222 -23.75 -29.84 11.11
N VAL A 223 -22.44 -29.88 11.41
CA VAL A 223 -21.69 -30.33 12.64
C VAL A 223 -22.07 -31.62 13.41
N ALA A 224 -21.07 -32.50 13.64
CA ALA A 224 -20.96 -33.30 14.88
C ALA A 224 -19.48 -33.51 15.32
N LYS A 225 -19.26 -33.33 16.63
CA LYS A 225 -18.01 -33.41 17.42
C LYS A 225 -17.20 -34.71 17.22
N VAL A 226 -15.87 -34.60 17.34
CA VAL A 226 -15.00 -35.70 17.78
C VAL A 226 -14.06 -35.22 18.89
N GLU A 227 -13.91 -36.08 19.91
CA GLU A 227 -13.24 -35.92 21.20
C GLU A 227 -11.70 -35.76 21.15
N ALA A 228 -11.17 -35.24 22.26
CA ALA A 228 -9.76 -34.96 22.54
C ALA A 228 -8.90 -36.22 22.78
N PRO A 229 -7.59 -36.22 22.44
CA PRO A 229 -6.66 -37.26 22.88
C PRO A 229 -5.93 -36.87 24.19
N LYS A 230 -5.57 -37.87 25.00
CA LYS A 230 -4.79 -37.79 26.26
C LYS A 230 -3.56 -38.72 26.14
N PRO A 231 -2.54 -38.60 27.03
CA PRO A 231 -1.35 -37.76 26.95
C PRO A 231 -0.06 -38.54 26.53
N ALA A 232 0.98 -37.78 26.16
CA ALA A 232 2.30 -38.28 25.72
C ALA A 232 3.17 -38.87 26.86
N PRO A 233 4.13 -39.78 26.56
CA PRO A 233 5.17 -40.18 27.50
C PRO A 233 6.35 -39.19 27.53
N GLU A 234 7.01 -39.12 28.69
CA GLU A 234 8.06 -38.18 29.13
C GLU A 234 9.45 -38.33 28.44
N PRO A 235 10.36 -37.32 28.56
CA PRO A 235 11.41 -37.03 27.59
C PRO A 235 12.72 -37.79 27.81
N VAL A 236 13.41 -38.14 26.71
CA VAL A 236 14.78 -38.67 26.70
C VAL A 236 15.78 -37.55 26.38
N LYS A 237 16.88 -37.54 27.14
CA LYS A 237 17.95 -36.52 27.22
C LYS A 237 18.54 -36.08 25.87
N ALA A 238 18.76 -34.77 25.76
CA ALA A 238 19.51 -34.12 24.69
C ALA A 238 21.03 -34.40 24.75
N PRO A 239 21.73 -34.46 23.61
CA PRO A 239 23.17 -34.20 23.55
C PRO A 239 23.45 -32.70 23.40
N THR A 240 24.59 -32.30 23.97
CA THR A 240 25.16 -30.95 24.11
C THR A 240 25.46 -30.27 22.76
N PRO A 241 25.24 -28.95 22.58
CA PRO A 241 25.73 -28.22 21.41
C PRO A 241 27.19 -27.76 21.61
N GLU A 242 27.99 -27.86 20.54
CA GLU A 242 29.28 -27.16 20.37
C GLU A 242 29.05 -25.65 20.14
N PRO A 243 30.06 -24.79 20.42
CA PRO A 243 29.84 -23.37 20.64
C PRO A 243 29.55 -22.60 19.34
N ALA A 244 28.54 -21.73 19.41
CA ALA A 244 28.29 -20.69 18.43
C ALA A 244 29.49 -19.73 18.35
N LYS A 245 29.82 -19.27 17.14
CA LYS A 245 30.79 -18.20 16.92
C LYS A 245 30.37 -16.96 17.73
N SER A 246 31.33 -16.35 18.42
CA SER A 246 31.11 -15.17 19.26
C SER A 246 30.61 -13.99 18.43
N GLN A 247 29.76 -13.15 19.04
CA GLN A 247 29.31 -11.88 18.46
C GLN A 247 30.49 -10.99 18.03
N ASP A 248 31.64 -11.10 18.72
CA ASP A 248 32.88 -10.40 18.40
C ASP A 248 33.46 -10.78 17.01
N ASP A 249 33.18 -11.99 16.50
CA ASP A 249 33.62 -12.43 15.17
C ASP A 249 32.73 -11.86 14.05
N ILE A 250 31.48 -11.50 14.37
CA ILE A 250 30.54 -10.89 13.43
C ILE A 250 30.85 -9.39 13.30
N ASP A 251 31.20 -8.74 14.42
CA ASP A 251 31.54 -7.32 14.43
C ASP A 251 32.87 -7.06 13.69
N ALA A 252 33.82 -8.01 13.72
CA ALA A 252 35.08 -7.92 12.97
C ALA A 252 34.95 -8.00 11.43
N LEU A 253 33.80 -8.46 10.91
CA LEU A 253 33.52 -8.52 9.46
C LEU A 253 33.04 -7.17 8.88
N PHE A 254 32.60 -6.24 9.73
CA PHE A 254 32.10 -4.92 9.32
C PHE A 254 33.02 -3.76 9.72
N ASP A 255 34.13 -4.04 10.40
CA ASP A 255 35.04 -3.03 10.95
C ASP A 255 36.27 -2.74 10.06
N THR A 256 36.13 -2.87 8.73
CA THR A 256 37.05 -2.18 7.81
C THR A 256 36.62 -0.71 7.71
N PRO A 257 37.42 0.26 8.20
CA PRO A 257 37.11 1.66 7.99
C PRO A 257 37.45 1.98 6.54
N ASN A 258 36.44 2.02 5.66
CA ASN A 258 36.59 2.84 4.46
C ASN A 258 36.81 4.27 4.96
N SER A 259 37.96 4.84 4.61
CA SER A 259 38.30 6.19 5.04
C SER A 259 37.28 7.16 4.44
N GLN A 260 36.98 8.25 5.13
CA GLN A 260 36.06 9.28 4.61
C GLN A 260 36.55 9.81 3.24
N GLU A 261 37.85 9.75 2.96
CA GLU A 261 38.45 10.06 1.66
C GLU A 261 38.05 9.08 0.54
N ASP A 262 37.87 7.79 0.84
CA ASP A 262 37.42 6.80 -0.16
C ASP A 262 35.96 7.04 -0.56
N ILE A 263 35.12 7.43 0.40
CA ILE A 263 33.71 7.78 0.17
C ILE A 263 33.60 9.09 -0.62
N ASP A 264 34.41 10.09 -0.29
CA ASP A 264 34.43 11.36 -1.01
C ASP A 264 34.95 11.17 -2.45
N SER A 265 35.93 10.29 -2.68
CA SER A 265 36.43 9.98 -4.03
C SER A 265 35.41 9.32 -4.96
N MET A 266 34.40 8.63 -4.41
CA MET A 266 33.31 8.05 -5.21
C MET A 266 32.29 9.09 -5.70
N PHE A 267 32.23 10.27 -5.08
CA PHE A 267 31.26 11.31 -5.41
C PHE A 267 31.88 12.57 -6.03
N ASP A 268 33.20 12.68 -6.11
CA ASP A 268 33.92 13.84 -6.63
C ASP A 268 34.26 13.73 -8.14
N MET A 269 33.35 13.14 -8.94
CA MET A 269 33.43 13.24 -10.40
C MET A 269 33.04 14.65 -10.84
N SER A 270 34.00 15.41 -11.37
CA SER A 270 33.74 16.70 -12.00
C SER A 270 32.70 16.55 -13.13
N PRO A 271 31.80 17.53 -13.35
CA PRO A 271 30.87 17.53 -14.50
C PRO A 271 31.57 17.35 -15.86
N GLU A 272 32.87 17.68 -15.93
CA GLU A 272 33.69 17.51 -17.14
C GLU A 272 34.11 16.05 -17.40
N ASP A 273 34.09 15.18 -16.40
CA ASP A 273 34.46 13.76 -16.54
C ASP A 273 33.25 12.84 -16.74
N LEU A 274 32.04 13.26 -16.32
CA LEU A 274 30.77 12.61 -16.70
C LEU A 274 30.46 12.74 -18.20
N ASN A 275 30.99 13.77 -18.87
CA ASN A 275 30.82 13.98 -20.30
C ASN A 275 31.90 13.31 -21.17
N LYS A 276 32.90 12.65 -20.58
CA LYS A 276 33.98 11.99 -21.33
C LYS A 276 33.80 10.48 -21.51
N THR A 277 32.76 9.87 -20.94
CA THR A 277 32.58 8.41 -21.00
C THR A 277 31.40 7.94 -21.84
N ASN A 278 30.79 8.81 -22.65
CA ASN A 278 29.75 8.40 -23.60
C ASN A 278 29.90 9.16 -24.93
N SER A 279 31.11 9.17 -25.50
CA SER A 279 31.25 9.53 -26.91
C SER A 279 30.51 8.47 -27.73
N GLN A 280 29.61 8.90 -28.61
CA GLN A 280 28.87 8.02 -29.52
C GLN A 280 29.83 7.10 -30.31
N ASP A 281 31.03 7.61 -30.62
CA ASP A 281 32.08 6.90 -31.34
C ASP A 281 32.66 5.70 -30.55
N ASP A 282 32.67 5.74 -29.22
CA ASP A 282 33.15 4.64 -28.37
C ASP A 282 32.11 3.50 -28.25
N ILE A 283 30.83 3.84 -28.37
CA ILE A 283 29.72 2.87 -28.37
C ILE A 283 29.67 2.14 -29.73
N ASP A 284 29.89 2.85 -30.82
CA ASP A 284 29.88 2.27 -32.17
C ASP A 284 31.06 1.29 -32.38
N ALA A 285 32.22 1.54 -31.75
CA ALA A 285 33.39 0.65 -31.81
C ALA A 285 33.24 -0.68 -31.03
N LEU A 286 32.21 -0.81 -30.19
CA LEU A 286 31.93 -2.04 -29.42
C LEU A 286 31.07 -3.06 -30.18
N PHE A 287 30.47 -2.67 -31.30
CA PHE A 287 29.53 -3.49 -32.07
C PHE A 287 29.95 -3.77 -33.53
N ASP A 288 31.17 -3.39 -33.92
CA ASP A 288 31.86 -3.79 -35.16
C ASP A 288 33.00 -4.79 -34.88
#